data_AF-A0A8B5X591-F1
#
_entry.id   AF-A0A8B5X591-F1
#
_cell.length_a   1.000
_cell.length_b   1.000
_cell.length_c   1.000
_cell.angle_alpha   90.00
_cell.angle_beta   90.00
_cell.angle_gamma   90.00
#
_symmetry.space_group_name_H-M   'P 1'
#
loop_
_entity.id
_entity.type
_entity.pdbx_description
1 polymer ?
#
loop_
_entity_poly.entity_id
_entity_poly.type
_entity_poly.pdbx_seq_one_letter_code
_entity_poly.pdbx_strand_id
1 'polypeptide(L)' 'MPAPLEPEREIVSGDWRYNRRQQVSSVRCDCGQTVYKDGLVHARLVDVATGTALCRSCKRMVKIPIALAP' A
#
# COMPACT_ATOMS: atom_id res chain seq x y z
N MET A 1 29.72 -16.59 -1.24
CA MET A 1 28.40 -16.83 -1.88
C MET A 1 27.67 -15.49 -1.86
N PRO A 2 27.38 -14.84 -2.99
CA PRO A 2 26.61 -13.60 -2.95
C PRO A 2 25.17 -13.93 -2.56
N ALA A 3 24.63 -13.19 -1.60
CA ALA A 3 23.21 -13.27 -1.24
C ALA A 3 22.35 -12.91 -2.47
N PRO A 4 21.20 -13.57 -2.69
CA PRO A 4 20.30 -13.21 -3.77
C PRO A 4 19.91 -11.74 -3.63
N LEU A 5 19.92 -11.02 -4.75
CA LEU A 5 19.35 -9.68 -4.87
C LEU A 5 17.87 -9.76 -4.49
N GLU A 6 17.55 -9.50 -3.22
CA GLU A 6 16.18 -9.16 -2.86
C GLU A 6 15.86 -7.91 -3.68
N PRO A 7 14.83 -7.92 -4.55
CA PRO A 7 14.37 -6.66 -5.10
C PRO A 7 13.93 -5.88 -3.87
N GLU A 8 14.69 -4.84 -3.51
CA GLU A 8 14.24 -3.75 -2.69
C GLU A 8 12.98 -3.23 -3.38
N ARG A 9 11.85 -3.86 -3.09
CA ARG A 9 10.52 -3.44 -3.51
C ARG A 9 10.34 -2.17 -2.72
N GLU A 10 10.87 -1.07 -3.24
CA GLU A 10 10.86 0.24 -2.63
C GLU A 10 9.44 0.49 -2.11
N ILE A 11 9.29 0.33 -0.78
CA ILE A 11 7.99 0.42 -0.14
C ILE A 11 7.76 1.92 -0.02
N VAL A 12 7.01 2.45 -0.97
CA VAL A 12 6.70 3.87 -0.98
C VAL A 12 5.66 4.13 0.09
N SER A 13 5.99 4.98 1.06
CA SER A 13 5.00 5.59 1.94
C SER A 13 4.06 6.43 1.08
N GLY A 14 2.82 5.96 0.88
CA GLY A 14 1.79 6.74 0.23
C GLY A 14 1.36 7.96 1.06
N ASP A 15 0.56 8.84 0.48
CA ASP A 15 -0.14 9.92 1.20
C ASP A 15 -1.36 9.33 1.93
N TRP A 16 -1.36 9.39 3.27
CA TRP A 16 -2.42 8.83 4.12
C TRP A 16 -3.42 9.91 4.50
N ARG A 17 -4.69 9.67 4.20
CA ARG A 17 -5.78 10.56 4.63
C ARG A 17 -6.66 9.86 5.63
N TYR A 18 -7.00 10.57 6.70
CA TYR A 18 -7.82 10.09 7.79
C TYR A 18 -9.19 10.78 7.80
N ASN A 19 -10.23 10.06 8.19
CA ASN A 19 -11.56 10.64 8.43
C ASN A 19 -11.64 11.29 9.82
N ARG A 20 -12.80 11.90 10.15
CA ARG A 20 -13.05 12.52 11.47
C ARG A 20 -12.97 11.56 12.66
N ARG A 21 -13.03 10.25 12.41
CA ARG A 21 -12.89 9.19 13.43
C ARG A 21 -11.45 8.67 13.54
N GLN A 22 -10.48 9.37 12.94
CA GLN A 22 -9.07 8.98 12.87
C GLN A 22 -8.83 7.62 12.17
N GLN A 23 -9.79 7.15 11.38
CA GLN A 23 -9.61 5.96 10.55
C GLN A 23 -9.09 6.37 9.18
N VAL A 24 -8.25 5.53 8.58
CA VAL A 24 -7.73 5.77 7.24
C VAL A 24 -8.88 5.74 6.24
N SER A 25 -9.11 6.88 5.59
CA SER A 25 -10.14 7.07 4.58
C SER A 25 -9.59 6.83 3.17
N SER A 26 -8.33 7.18 2.90
CA SER A 26 -7.69 6.83 1.63
C SER A 26 -6.17 6.84 1.72
N VAL A 27 -5.52 6.06 0.85
CA VAL A 27 -4.07 6.10 0.62
C VAL A 27 -3.82 6.33 -0.86
N ARG A 28 -3.01 7.34 -1.18
CA ARG A 28 -2.54 7.61 -2.55
C ARG A 28 -1.07 7.24 -2.69
N CYS A 29 -0.72 6.65 -3.81
CA CYS A 29 0.67 6.51 -4.21
C CYS A 29 1.25 7.88 -4.57
N ASP A 30 2.57 8.02 -4.49
CA ASP A 30 3.32 9.20 -4.90
C ASP A 30 3.04 9.62 -6.36
N CYS A 31 2.70 8.67 -7.23
CA CYS A 31 2.26 8.96 -8.61
C CYS A 31 0.85 9.57 -8.71
N GLY A 32 0.19 9.87 -7.60
CA GLY A 32 -1.17 10.43 -7.53
C GLY A 32 -2.30 9.39 -7.59
N GLN A 33 -1.99 8.13 -7.92
CA GLN A 33 -3.00 7.07 -8.01
C GLN A 33 -3.52 6.66 -6.62
N THR A 34 -4.84 6.56 -6.46
CA THR A 34 -5.44 6.06 -5.22
C THR A 34 -5.33 4.54 -5.15
N VAL A 35 -4.70 4.03 -4.09
CA VAL A 35 -4.46 2.59 -3.87
C VAL A 35 -5.42 2.02 -2.83
N TYR A 36 -5.85 2.83 -1.86
CA TYR A 36 -6.85 2.44 -0.86
C TYR A 36 -7.86 3.57 -0.71
N LYS A 37 -9.13 3.24 -0.56
CA LYS A 37 -10.20 4.19 -0.29
C LYS A 37 -11.36 3.51 0.44
N ASP A 38 -11.76 4.07 1.57
CA ASP A 38 -12.97 3.71 2.32
C ASP A 38 -13.10 2.19 2.59
N GLY A 39 -12.01 1.55 3.03
CA GLY A 39 -11.98 0.10 3.28
C GLY A 39 -11.68 -0.78 2.06
N LEU A 40 -11.67 -0.20 0.86
CA LEU A 40 -11.42 -0.93 -0.39
C LEU A 40 -9.99 -0.72 -0.89
N VAL A 41 -9.32 -1.82 -1.23
CA VAL A 41 -8.00 -1.81 -1.86
C VAL A 41 -8.15 -1.85 -3.38
N HIS A 42 -7.72 -0.79 -4.06
CA HIS A 42 -7.74 -0.64 -5.51
C HIS A 42 -6.42 -1.10 -6.16
N ALA A 43 -5.99 -2.32 -5.83
CA ALA A 43 -4.78 -2.93 -6.38
C ALA A 43 -5.05 -4.35 -6.87
N ARG A 44 -4.31 -4.78 -7.89
CA ARG A 44 -4.39 -6.16 -8.40
C ARG A 44 -3.60 -7.16 -7.57
N LEU A 45 -2.55 -6.68 -6.90
CA LEU A 45 -1.67 -7.48 -6.07
C LEU A 45 -1.58 -6.80 -4.71
N VAL A 46 -1.89 -7.57 -3.67
CA VAL A 46 -1.87 -7.14 -2.28
C VAL A 46 -1.07 -8.17 -1.50
N ASP A 47 -0.06 -7.69 -0.78
CA ASP A 47 0.70 -8.47 0.17
C ASP A 47 0.12 -8.22 1.57
N VAL A 48 -0.68 -9.18 2.02
CA VAL A 48 -1.39 -9.09 3.30
C VAL A 48 -0.47 -9.26 4.52
N ALA A 49 0.67 -9.96 4.37
CA ALA A 49 1.62 -10.18 5.44
C ALA A 49 2.36 -8.88 5.81
N THR A 50 2.71 -8.07 4.81
CA THR A 50 3.42 -6.80 5.00
C THR A 50 2.49 -5.58 5.00
N GLY A 51 1.20 -5.77 4.67
CA GLY A 51 0.24 -4.67 4.57
C GLY A 51 0.56 -3.73 3.41
N THR A 52 0.98 -4.27 2.26
CA THR A 52 1.35 -3.46 1.09
C THR A 52 0.54 -3.86 -0.14
N ALA A 53 0.35 -2.92 -1.06
CA ALA A 53 -0.40 -3.12 -2.28
C ALA A 53 0.35 -2.52 -3.48
N LEU A 54 0.29 -3.22 -4.61
CA LEU A 54 0.94 -2.78 -5.84
C LEU A 54 0.12 -1.69 -6.52
N CYS A 55 0.68 -0.49 -6.63
CA CYS A 55 0.07 0.59 -7.38
C CYS A 55 -0.08 0.21 -8.86
N ARG A 56 -1.28 0.36 -9.41
CA ARG A 56 -1.58 -0.03 -10.79
C ARG A 56 -0.84 0.81 -11.85
N SER A 57 -0.57 2.09 -11.56
CA SER A 57 0.08 2.99 -12.51
C SER A 57 1.60 2.86 -12.50
N CYS A 58 2.24 3.10 -11.35
CA CYS A 58 3.71 3.13 -11.27
C CYS A 58 4.33 1.78 -10.87
N LYS A 59 3.52 0.76 -10.57
CA LYS A 59 3.96 -0.60 -10.17
C LYS A 59 4.88 -0.61 -8.94
N ARG A 60 4.81 0.42 -8.08
CA ARG A 60 5.51 0.46 -6.79
C ARG A 60 4.63 -0.13 -5.69
N MET A 61 5.26 -0.69 -4.66
CA MET A 61 4.58 -1.21 -3.48
C MET A 61 4.24 -0.05 -2.54
N VAL A 62 2.99 0.03 -2.11
CA VAL A 62 2.49 1.12 -1.25
C VAL A 62 1.89 0.51 0.00
N LYS A 63 2.25 1.02 1.18
CA LYS A 63 1.62 0.57 2.44
C LYS A 63 0.13 0.92 2.46
N ILE A 64 -0.68 -0.01 2.94
CA ILE A 64 -2.12 0.16 3.11
C ILE A 64 -2.56 -0.33 4.49
N PRO A 65 -3.64 0.25 5.05
CA PRO A 65 -4.17 -0.15 6.35
C PRO A 65 -4.92 -1.48 6.25
N ILE A 66 -4.21 -2.60 6.35
CA ILE A 66 -4.82 -3.92 6.51
C ILE A 66 -4.74 -4.29 7.99
N ALA A 67 -5.90 -4.44 8.63
CA ALA A 67 -5.99 -5.11 9.92
C ALA A 67 -6.30 -6.58 9.63
N LEU A 68 -5.35 -7.47 9.88
CA LEU A 68 -5.65 -8.89 9.96
C LEU A 68 -6.47 -9.08 11.24
N ALA A 69 -7.74 -9.47 11.09
CA ALA A 69 -8.53 -9.88 12.24
C ALA A 69 -7.85 -11.10 12.88
N PRO A 70 -7.64 -11.10 14.22
CA PRO A 70 -7.00 -12.20 14.93
C PRO A 70 -7.80 -13.51 14.87
#